data_AF-A0A843D1V7-F1
#
_entry.id   AF-A0A843D1V7-F1
#
_cell.length_a   1.000
_cell.length_b   1.000
_cell.length_c   1.000
_cell.angle_alpha   90.00
_cell.angle_beta   90.00
_cell.angle_gamma   90.00
#
_symmetry.space_group_name_H-M   'P 1'
#
loop_
_entity.id
_entity.type
_entity.pdbx_description
1 polymer ?
#
loop_
_entity_poly.entity_id
_entity_poly.type
_entity_poly.pdbx_seq_one_letter_code
_entity_poly.pdbx_strand_id
1 'polypeptide(L)'
;MGRIHVLDEETINHIAAGEVIERAASVVKELVENAVDADAKKIIIDITADAAAVTRISVADDGIGVSPEDAVLAFRQHATSKITDPKDLAGIITLGFRGEALASIAAVSKVTFTSKERGSKNPEATQVIIHGGELIRQTSAGAPEGTTILVEDLFYNTPARKKFQRSVSTELSHIYDMVERIALAHREVSFVLLYQGKERFRTYGTGSY
;
A
#
# COMPACT_ATOMS: atom_id res chain seq x y z
N MET A 1 -36.32 3.02 -18.09
CA MET A 1 -35.15 3.89 -18.40
C MET A 1 -34.93 4.81 -17.22
N GLY A 2 -33.79 4.70 -16.53
CA GLY A 2 -33.44 5.56 -15.40
C GLY A 2 -33.11 6.98 -15.90
N ARG A 3 -33.60 8.02 -15.20
CA ARG A 3 -33.22 9.40 -15.48
C ARG A 3 -31.76 9.62 -15.07
N ILE A 4 -31.01 10.35 -15.90
CA ILE A 4 -29.65 10.78 -15.59
C ILE A 4 -29.70 11.67 -14.34
N HIS A 5 -28.83 11.41 -13.37
CA HIS A 5 -28.67 12.21 -12.16
C HIS A 5 -27.19 12.26 -11.76
N VAL A 6 -26.85 13.25 -10.94
CA VAL A 6 -25.50 13.41 -10.37
C VAL A 6 -25.39 12.47 -9.16
N LEU A 7 -24.28 11.74 -9.10
CA LEU A 7 -23.97 10.84 -7.99
C LEU A 7 -23.51 11.64 -6.77
N ASP A 8 -23.79 11.14 -5.57
CA ASP A 8 -23.24 11.68 -4.33
C ASP A 8 -21.73 11.41 -4.21
N GLU A 9 -21.04 12.17 -3.35
CA GLU A 9 -19.58 12.07 -3.18
C GLU A 9 -19.12 10.68 -2.73
N GLU A 10 -19.90 9.99 -1.89
CA GLU A 10 -19.58 8.63 -1.45
C GLU A 10 -19.59 7.67 -2.64
N THR A 11 -20.61 7.77 -3.50
CA THR A 11 -20.70 6.98 -4.73
C THR A 11 -19.60 7.34 -5.74
N ILE A 12 -19.26 8.63 -5.92
CA ILE A 12 -18.15 9.06 -6.78
C ILE A 12 -16.82 8.49 -6.27
N ASN A 13 -16.56 8.60 -4.97
CA ASN A 13 -15.37 8.06 -4.33
C ASN A 13 -15.29 6.54 -4.47
N HIS A 14 -16.42 5.82 -4.35
CA HIS A 14 -16.46 4.38 -4.58
C HIS A 14 -16.20 3.98 -6.04
N ILE A 15 -16.63 4.80 -7.01
CA ILE A 15 -16.36 4.59 -8.43
C ILE A 15 -14.89 4.87 -8.73
N ALA A 16 -14.36 6.03 -8.31
CA ALA A 16 -12.97 6.44 -8.54
C ALA A 16 -11.97 5.51 -7.84
N ALA A 17 -12.23 5.09 -6.60
CA ALA A 17 -11.44 4.06 -5.91
C ALA A 17 -11.46 2.71 -6.65
N GLY A 18 -12.47 2.49 -7.50
CA GLY A 18 -12.59 1.33 -8.38
C GLY A 18 -11.73 1.30 -9.62
N GLU A 19 -11.32 2.46 -10.11
CA GLU A 19 -10.41 2.54 -11.24
C GLU A 19 -8.95 2.44 -10.78
N VAL A 20 -8.66 2.78 -9.52
CA VAL A 20 -7.28 2.78 -8.99
C VAL A 20 -6.89 1.42 -8.41
N ILE A 21 -7.76 0.77 -7.61
CA ILE A 21 -7.48 -0.53 -6.97
C ILE A 21 -8.49 -1.59 -7.42
N GLU A 22 -8.08 -2.40 -8.40
CA GLU A 22 -8.93 -3.46 -8.98
C GLU A 22 -8.75 -4.84 -8.31
N ARG A 23 -7.58 -5.10 -7.72
CA ARG A 23 -7.19 -6.45 -7.25
C ARG A 23 -6.06 -6.43 -6.22
N ALA A 24 -5.82 -7.55 -5.55
CA ALA A 24 -4.80 -7.71 -4.52
C ALA A 24 -3.39 -7.42 -5.06
N ALA A 25 -3.06 -7.89 -6.27
CA ALA A 25 -1.76 -7.62 -6.88
C ALA A 25 -1.49 -6.11 -7.10
N SER A 26 -2.52 -5.32 -7.42
CA SER A 26 -2.39 -3.86 -7.56
C SER A 26 -2.10 -3.20 -6.21
N VAL A 27 -2.73 -3.67 -5.12
CA VAL A 27 -2.41 -3.20 -3.76
C VAL A 27 -0.95 -3.47 -3.44
N VAL A 28 -0.46 -4.70 -3.66
CA VAL A 28 0.95 -5.03 -3.38
C VAL A 28 1.89 -4.14 -4.20
N LYS A 29 1.61 -3.92 -5.48
CA LYS A 29 2.42 -3.05 -6.35
C LYS A 29 2.56 -1.66 -5.74
N GLU A 30 1.45 -0.99 -5.44
CA GLU A 30 1.47 0.39 -4.93
C GLU A 30 2.20 0.48 -3.58
N LEU A 31 2.02 -0.50 -2.69
CA LEU A 31 2.71 -0.52 -1.40
C LEU A 31 4.22 -0.77 -1.54
N VAL A 32 4.61 -1.66 -2.44
CA VAL A 32 6.03 -1.96 -2.70
C VAL A 32 6.72 -0.77 -3.39
N GLU A 33 6.08 -0.13 -4.35
CA GLU A 33 6.61 1.08 -5.00
C GLU A 33 6.76 2.23 -4.00
N ASN A 34 5.80 2.40 -3.08
CA ASN A 34 5.93 3.38 -2.00
C ASN A 34 7.09 3.09 -1.06
N ALA A 35 7.35 1.81 -0.75
CA ALA A 35 8.51 1.43 0.05
C ALA A 35 9.84 1.71 -0.67
N VAL A 36 9.90 1.44 -1.98
CA VAL A 36 11.08 1.79 -2.80
C VAL A 36 11.29 3.31 -2.85
N ASP A 37 10.24 4.08 -3.10
CA ASP A 37 10.27 5.55 -3.09
C ASP A 37 10.69 6.12 -1.72
N ALA A 38 10.54 5.35 -0.63
CA ALA A 38 10.95 5.70 0.73
C ALA A 38 12.41 5.32 1.05
N ASP A 39 13.24 5.04 0.04
CA ASP A 39 14.65 4.64 0.19
C ASP A 39 14.84 3.41 1.09
N ALA A 40 13.91 2.46 1.03
CA ALA A 40 14.04 1.17 1.70
C ALA A 40 15.23 0.38 1.13
N LYS A 41 15.93 -0.34 2.00
CA LYS A 41 16.95 -1.34 1.65
C LYS A 41 16.44 -2.77 1.82
N LYS A 42 15.37 -2.94 2.57
CA LYS A 42 14.70 -4.21 2.78
C LYS A 42 13.19 -4.02 2.74
N ILE A 43 12.53 -4.84 1.92
CA ILE A 43 11.08 -4.89 1.81
C ILE A 43 10.63 -6.33 2.05
N ILE A 44 9.74 -6.52 3.02
CA ILE A 44 9.12 -7.80 3.36
C ILE A 44 7.65 -7.72 2.99
N ILE A 45 7.20 -8.64 2.14
CA ILE A 45 5.84 -8.78 1.66
C ILE A 45 5.30 -10.08 2.21
N ASP A 46 4.20 -10.05 2.95
CA ASP A 46 3.54 -11.24 3.49
C ASP A 46 2.08 -11.30 3.04
N ILE A 47 1.73 -12.39 2.36
CA ILE A 47 0.41 -12.64 1.80
C ILE A 47 -0.22 -13.83 2.51
N THR A 48 -1.41 -13.62 3.08
CA THR A 48 -2.27 -14.68 3.60
C THR A 48 -3.55 -14.73 2.77
N ALA A 49 -4.05 -15.95 2.52
CA ALA A 49 -5.26 -16.18 1.74
C ALA A 49 -6.10 -17.30 2.38
N ASP A 50 -7.38 -17.33 2.07
CA ASP A 50 -8.23 -18.50 2.27
C ASP A 50 -8.40 -19.28 0.96
N ALA A 51 -9.40 -20.16 0.87
CA ALA A 51 -9.64 -20.93 -0.34
C ALA A 51 -10.20 -20.10 -1.52
N ALA A 52 -10.81 -18.94 -1.22
CA ALA A 52 -11.49 -18.10 -2.19
C ALA A 52 -10.65 -16.90 -2.63
N ALA A 53 -9.96 -16.24 -1.69
CA ALA A 53 -9.33 -14.94 -1.93
C ALA A 53 -8.13 -14.67 -1.01
N VAL A 54 -7.33 -13.66 -1.38
CA VAL A 54 -6.33 -13.07 -0.50
C VAL A 54 -7.05 -12.35 0.64
N THR A 55 -6.71 -12.67 1.88
CA THR A 55 -7.37 -12.14 3.08
C THR A 55 -6.51 -11.08 3.78
N ARG A 56 -5.19 -11.15 3.62
CA ARG A 56 -4.24 -10.25 4.27
C ARG A 56 -3.04 -9.97 3.37
N ILE A 57 -2.66 -8.69 3.29
CA ILE A 57 -1.46 -8.21 2.62
C ILE A 57 -0.70 -7.37 3.64
N SER A 58 0.56 -7.71 3.92
CA SER A 58 1.44 -6.90 4.75
C SER A 58 2.67 -6.52 3.94
N VAL A 59 2.99 -5.24 3.86
CA VAL A 59 4.25 -4.75 3.29
C VAL A 59 4.99 -3.98 4.38
N ALA A 60 6.19 -4.42 4.72
CA ALA A 60 7.04 -3.80 5.72
C ALA A 60 8.39 -3.42 5.10
N ASP A 61 8.83 -2.20 5.34
CA ASP A 61 10.08 -1.65 4.84
C ASP A 61 10.90 -0.99 5.95
N ASP A 62 12.19 -0.82 5.70
CA ASP A 62 13.13 -0.08 6.54
C ASP A 62 13.46 1.32 5.97
N GLY A 63 12.51 1.92 5.23
CA GLY A 63 12.64 3.21 4.59
C GLY A 63 12.77 4.38 5.56
N ILE A 64 12.57 5.60 5.05
CA ILE A 64 12.67 6.84 5.85
C ILE A 64 11.59 6.97 6.92
N GLY A 65 10.48 6.25 6.79
CA GLY A 65 9.31 6.36 7.68
C GLY A 65 8.50 7.63 7.44
N VAL A 66 7.46 7.83 8.26
CA VAL A 66 6.51 8.95 8.18
C VAL A 66 6.31 9.56 9.55
N SER A 67 6.27 10.89 9.60
CA SER A 67 6.03 11.65 10.83
C SER A 67 4.64 11.38 11.42
N PRO A 68 4.44 11.55 12.73
CA PRO A 68 3.11 11.41 13.35
C PRO A 68 2.05 12.32 12.72
N GLU A 69 2.44 13.53 12.31
CA GLU A 69 1.56 14.53 11.69
C GLU A 69 1.15 14.09 10.28
N ASP A 70 2.08 13.54 9.50
CA ASP A 70 1.83 13.10 8.13
C ASP A 70 1.17 11.72 8.06
N ALA A 71 1.26 10.90 9.12
CA ALA A 71 0.71 9.55 9.14
C ALA A 71 -0.81 9.50 8.87
N VAL A 72 -1.56 10.50 9.34
CA VAL A 72 -2.99 10.63 9.02
C VAL A 72 -3.20 11.29 7.66
N LEU A 73 -2.35 12.28 7.33
CA LEU A 73 -2.46 13.02 6.08
C LEU A 73 -2.23 12.13 4.85
N ALA A 74 -1.36 11.11 4.97
CA ALA A 74 -1.05 10.14 3.93
C ALA A 74 -2.27 9.36 3.39
N PHE A 75 -3.40 9.37 4.11
CA PHE A 75 -4.64 8.71 3.72
C PHE A 75 -5.74 9.67 3.25
N ARG A 76 -5.48 10.98 3.20
CA ARG A 76 -6.39 11.94 2.57
C ARG A 76 -6.21 11.93 1.05
N GLN A 77 -7.31 12.04 0.31
CA GLN A 77 -7.23 12.28 -1.14
C GLN A 77 -6.47 13.57 -1.41
N HIS A 78 -5.66 13.56 -2.48
CA HIS A 78 -4.85 14.70 -2.92
C HIS A 78 -3.77 15.17 -1.93
N ALA A 79 -3.36 14.31 -0.99
CA ALA A 79 -2.22 14.57 -0.12
C ALA A 79 -1.01 13.76 -0.59
N THR A 80 0.04 14.45 -1.05
CA THR A 80 1.31 13.84 -1.46
C THR A 80 2.47 14.71 -1.01
N SER A 81 3.58 14.10 -0.56
CA SER A 81 4.83 14.79 -0.31
C SER A 81 5.70 14.93 -1.57
N LYS A 82 5.25 14.37 -2.71
CA LYS A 82 6.08 14.17 -3.91
C LYS A 82 5.91 15.26 -5.00
N ILE A 83 4.91 16.14 -4.89
CA ILE A 83 4.62 17.19 -5.88
C ILE A 83 4.12 18.44 -5.13
N THR A 84 4.63 19.62 -5.50
CA THR A 84 4.17 20.91 -4.96
C THR A 84 3.70 21.90 -6.02
N ASP A 85 4.17 21.79 -7.26
CA ASP A 85 3.81 22.68 -8.37
C ASP A 85 3.45 21.86 -9.63
N PRO A 86 2.49 22.30 -10.47
CA PRO A 86 2.18 21.69 -11.77
C PRO A 86 3.40 21.45 -12.68
N LYS A 87 4.50 22.19 -12.52
CA LYS A 87 5.75 21.98 -13.27
C LYS A 87 6.50 20.71 -12.86
N ASP A 88 6.27 20.20 -11.65
CA ASP A 88 6.88 18.96 -11.15
C ASP A 88 6.35 17.73 -11.90
N LEU A 89 5.20 17.85 -12.60
CA LEU A 89 4.61 16.80 -13.45
C LEU A 89 5.50 16.40 -14.64
N ALA A 90 6.38 17.30 -15.09
CA ALA A 90 7.25 17.06 -16.24
C ALA A 90 8.56 16.30 -15.89
N GLY A 91 8.86 16.12 -14.60
CA GLY A 91 10.12 15.56 -14.11
C GLY A 91 9.97 14.38 -13.13
N ILE A 92 8.82 13.71 -13.13
CA ILE A 92 8.51 12.68 -12.13
C ILE A 92 9.39 11.44 -12.33
N ILE A 93 10.28 11.21 -11.36
CA ILE A 93 11.13 10.01 -11.23
C ILE A 93 10.54 9.04 -10.18
N THR A 94 9.52 9.44 -9.41
CA THR A 94 8.89 8.63 -8.34
C THR A 94 7.65 7.89 -8.85
N LEU A 95 7.49 6.62 -8.44
CA LEU A 95 6.49 5.72 -9.03
C LEU A 95 5.05 6.03 -8.54
N GLY A 96 4.89 6.62 -7.36
CA GLY A 96 3.57 6.91 -6.77
C GLY A 96 3.29 8.40 -6.52
N PHE A 97 3.08 9.21 -7.56
CA PHE A 97 3.01 10.68 -7.44
C PHE A 97 1.63 11.27 -7.13
N ARG A 98 0.55 10.49 -7.22
CA ARG A 98 -0.83 11.02 -7.14
C ARG A 98 -1.34 11.27 -5.72
N GLY A 99 -0.68 10.76 -4.68
CA GLY A 99 -1.19 10.85 -3.30
C GLY A 99 -2.55 10.14 -3.10
N GLU A 100 -2.93 9.26 -4.02
CA GLU A 100 -4.26 8.65 -4.08
C GLU A 100 -4.23 7.15 -3.74
N ALA A 101 -3.07 6.49 -3.80
CA ALA A 101 -2.98 5.04 -3.64
C ALA A 101 -3.40 4.57 -2.24
N LEU A 102 -2.82 5.15 -1.18
CA LEU A 102 -3.14 4.78 0.21
C LEU A 102 -4.59 5.11 0.56
N ALA A 103 -5.09 6.28 0.14
CA ALA A 103 -6.49 6.66 0.30
C ALA A 103 -7.43 5.68 -0.41
N SER A 104 -7.12 5.29 -1.66
CA SER A 104 -7.92 4.34 -2.44
C SER A 104 -7.93 2.94 -1.85
N ILE A 105 -6.77 2.45 -1.38
CA ILE A 105 -6.67 1.17 -0.67
C ILE A 105 -7.52 1.21 0.60
N ALA A 106 -7.37 2.26 1.41
CA ALA A 106 -8.09 2.42 2.67
C ALA A 106 -9.60 2.53 2.48
N ALA A 107 -10.08 3.17 1.40
CA ALA A 107 -11.50 3.30 1.07
C ALA A 107 -12.22 1.96 0.87
N VAL A 108 -11.49 0.89 0.51
CA VAL A 108 -12.07 -0.42 0.20
C VAL A 108 -11.54 -1.56 1.08
N SER A 109 -10.80 -1.26 2.16
CA SER A 109 -10.20 -2.27 3.03
C SER A 109 -10.11 -1.80 4.48
N LYS A 110 -9.59 -2.67 5.34
CA LYS A 110 -9.16 -2.31 6.69
C LYS A 110 -7.65 -2.18 6.69
N VAL A 111 -7.15 -0.98 6.98
CA VAL A 111 -5.73 -0.68 6.95
C VAL A 111 -5.23 -0.42 8.37
N THR A 112 -4.15 -1.10 8.74
CA THR A 112 -3.30 -0.71 9.86
C THR A 112 -1.97 -0.23 9.30
N PHE A 113 -1.70 1.05 9.47
CA PHE A 113 -0.46 1.71 9.09
C PHE A 113 0.37 1.95 10.34
N THR A 114 1.62 1.51 10.37
CA THR A 114 2.55 1.78 11.47
C THR A 114 3.84 2.30 10.88
N SER A 115 4.31 3.46 11.33
CA SER A 115 5.54 4.05 10.81
C SER A 115 6.34 4.78 11.88
N LYS A 116 7.66 4.77 11.71
CA LYS A 116 8.61 5.50 12.55
C LYS A 116 9.68 6.10 11.68
N GLU A 117 9.85 7.42 11.77
CA GLU A 117 10.89 8.14 11.04
C GLU A 117 12.29 7.68 11.46
N ARG A 118 13.13 7.48 10.45
CA ARG A 118 14.55 7.12 10.61
C ARG A 118 15.29 8.24 11.34
N GLY A 119 16.03 7.89 12.40
CA GLY A 119 16.80 8.85 13.21
C GLY A 119 15.95 9.74 14.11
N SER A 120 14.64 9.48 14.24
CA SER A 120 13.78 10.24 15.15
C SER A 120 14.22 10.04 16.60
N LYS A 121 14.24 11.14 17.36
CA LYS A 121 14.49 11.10 18.81
C LYS A 121 13.32 10.51 19.59
N ASN A 122 12.14 10.43 18.97
CA ASN A 122 10.98 9.79 19.58
C ASN A 122 11.18 8.27 19.52
N PRO A 123 11.18 7.55 20.67
CA PRO A 123 11.29 6.10 20.66
C PRO A 123 10.04 5.42 20.07
N GLU A 124 8.90 6.10 20.06
CA GLU A 124 7.61 5.54 19.64
C GLU A 124 7.39 5.68 18.13
N ALA A 125 6.73 4.67 17.55
CA ALA A 125 6.15 4.72 16.22
C ALA A 125 4.72 5.25 16.29
N THR A 126 4.20 5.75 15.17
CA THR A 126 2.78 6.10 15.04
C THR A 126 2.03 4.96 14.38
N GLN A 127 0.92 4.54 14.98
CA GLN A 127 -0.02 3.62 14.37
C GLN A 127 -1.34 4.32 14.06
N VAL A 128 -1.80 4.14 12.82
CA VAL A 128 -3.06 4.65 12.29
C VAL A 128 -3.91 3.46 11.82
N ILE A 129 -5.16 3.40 12.26
CA ILE A 129 -6.13 2.38 11.84
C ILE A 129 -7.25 3.07 11.07
N ILE A 130 -7.50 2.62 9.85
CA ILE A 130 -8.50 3.18 8.94
C ILE A 130 -9.35 2.05 8.38
N HIS A 131 -10.68 2.21 8.41
CA HIS A 131 -11.60 1.26 7.81
C HIS A 131 -12.48 1.97 6.80
N GLY A 132 -12.44 1.55 5.53
CA GLY A 132 -13.30 2.12 4.50
C GLY A 132 -13.09 3.63 4.30
N GLY A 133 -11.87 4.11 4.50
CA GLY A 133 -11.49 5.53 4.39
C GLY A 133 -11.65 6.34 5.68
N GLU A 134 -12.35 5.81 6.69
CA GLU A 134 -12.59 6.50 7.96
C GLU A 134 -11.50 6.22 8.99
N LEU A 135 -10.94 7.28 9.58
CA LEU A 135 -9.96 7.17 10.67
C LEU A 135 -10.63 6.61 11.92
N ILE A 136 -10.22 5.41 12.32
CA ILE A 136 -10.74 4.74 13.50
C ILE A 136 -9.93 5.09 14.73
N ARG A 137 -8.60 5.11 14.59
CA ARG A 137 -7.68 5.33 15.72
C ARG A 137 -6.32 5.80 15.26
N GLN A 138 -5.72 6.71 16.02
CA GLN A 138 -4.31 7.06 15.97
C GLN A 138 -3.71 6.89 17.36
N THR A 139 -2.64 6.12 17.48
CA THR A 139 -1.97 5.84 18.77
C THR A 139 -0.48 5.64 18.59
N SER A 140 0.30 5.86 19.65
CA SER A 140 1.68 5.39 19.72
C SER A 140 1.76 3.86 19.68
N ALA A 141 2.83 3.33 19.09
CA ALA A 141 3.14 1.91 19.00
C ALA A 141 4.65 1.66 19.12
N GLY A 142 5.02 0.42 19.43
CA GLY A 142 6.41 -0.04 19.33
C GLY A 142 6.67 -0.63 17.94
N ALA A 143 7.58 -0.04 17.18
CA ALA A 143 8.04 -0.57 15.89
C ALA A 143 9.49 -0.09 15.59
N PRO A 144 10.24 -0.82 14.75
CA PRO A 144 11.50 -0.32 14.20
C PRO A 144 11.27 0.88 13.28
N GLU A 145 12.35 1.54 12.88
CA GLU A 145 12.33 2.57 11.85
C GLU A 145 11.86 1.99 10.50
N GLY A 146 11.16 2.82 9.72
CA GLY A 146 10.51 2.43 8.47
C GLY A 146 8.99 2.35 8.61
N THR A 147 8.35 1.67 7.67
CA THR A 147 6.89 1.61 7.59
C THR A 147 6.39 0.18 7.48
N THR A 148 5.24 -0.11 8.07
CA THR A 148 4.49 -1.36 7.89
C THR A 148 3.04 -1.02 7.58
N ILE A 149 2.56 -1.52 6.44
CA ILE A 149 1.18 -1.35 6.00
C ILE A 149 0.55 -2.73 5.93
N LEU A 150 -0.46 -2.93 6.77
CA LEU A 150 -1.28 -4.13 6.83
C LEU A 150 -2.64 -3.80 6.23
N VAL A 151 -3.01 -4.51 5.17
CA VAL A 151 -4.30 -4.42 4.49
C VAL A 151 -5.05 -5.74 4.70
N GLU A 152 -6.23 -5.64 5.29
CA GLU A 152 -7.11 -6.76 5.61
C GLU A 152 -8.48 -6.54 4.98
N ASP A 153 -9.18 -7.65 4.72
CA ASP A 153 -10.56 -7.64 4.24
C ASP A 153 -10.76 -6.76 2.98
N LEU A 154 -9.90 -6.92 1.97
CA LEU A 154 -10.01 -6.17 0.71
C LEU A 154 -11.41 -6.35 0.08
N PHE A 155 -12.02 -5.24 -0.30
CA PHE A 155 -13.38 -5.12 -0.83
C PHE A 155 -14.51 -5.51 0.14
N TYR A 156 -14.30 -5.48 1.46
CA TYR A 156 -15.35 -5.86 2.43
C TYR A 156 -16.62 -5.01 2.36
N ASN A 157 -16.48 -3.72 2.06
CA ASN A 157 -17.57 -2.77 1.87
C ASN A 157 -18.03 -2.66 0.41
N THR A 158 -17.48 -3.46 -0.51
CA THR A 158 -17.85 -3.50 -1.93
C THR A 158 -18.13 -4.94 -2.40
N PRO A 159 -19.28 -5.54 -2.00
CA PRO A 159 -19.57 -6.97 -2.19
C PRO A 159 -19.51 -7.46 -3.63
N ALA A 160 -19.91 -6.62 -4.59
CA ALA A 160 -19.80 -6.95 -6.02
C ALA A 160 -18.34 -7.22 -6.40
N ARG A 161 -17.40 -6.33 -6.02
CA ARG A 161 -15.95 -6.53 -6.29
C ARG A 161 -15.40 -7.73 -5.55
N LYS A 162 -15.80 -7.91 -4.28
CA LYS A 162 -15.41 -9.09 -3.49
C LYS A 162 -15.78 -10.41 -4.18
N LYS A 163 -16.95 -10.47 -4.84
CA LYS A 163 -17.39 -11.65 -5.59
C LYS A 163 -16.63 -11.90 -6.90
N PHE A 164 -16.09 -10.84 -7.50
CA PHE A 164 -15.35 -10.92 -8.77
C PHE A 164 -13.83 -10.94 -8.60
N GLN A 165 -13.33 -11.15 -7.37
CA GLN A 165 -11.91 -11.38 -7.15
C GLN A 165 -11.44 -12.62 -7.93
N ARG A 166 -10.22 -12.54 -8.47
CA ARG A 166 -9.59 -13.68 -9.15
C ARG A 166 -9.22 -14.76 -8.14
N SER A 167 -8.93 -15.95 -8.62
CA SER A 167 -8.45 -17.02 -7.76
C SER A 167 -7.14 -16.61 -7.08
N VAL A 168 -6.92 -17.14 -5.87
CA VAL A 168 -5.68 -16.93 -5.11
C VAL A 168 -4.44 -17.26 -5.94
N SER A 169 -4.49 -18.33 -6.75
CA SER A 169 -3.38 -18.71 -7.64
C SER A 169 -3.06 -17.64 -8.67
N THR A 170 -4.08 -17.02 -9.28
CA THR A 170 -3.90 -15.95 -10.27
C THR A 170 -3.35 -14.69 -9.62
N GLU A 171 -3.89 -14.28 -8.46
CA GLU A 171 -3.39 -13.11 -7.73
C GLU A 171 -1.93 -13.31 -7.30
N LEU A 172 -1.59 -14.49 -6.76
CA LEU A 172 -0.22 -14.81 -6.40
C LEU A 172 0.73 -14.77 -7.60
N SER A 173 0.34 -15.32 -8.76
CA SER A 173 1.14 -15.24 -9.99
C SER A 173 1.45 -13.80 -10.36
N HIS A 174 0.44 -12.93 -10.35
CA HIS A 174 0.63 -11.50 -10.63
C HIS A 174 1.51 -10.80 -9.61
N ILE A 175 1.39 -11.15 -8.32
CA ILE A 175 2.24 -10.62 -7.26
C ILE A 175 3.70 -11.06 -7.49
N TYR A 176 3.96 -12.34 -7.76
CA TYR A 176 5.31 -12.83 -8.02
C TYR A 176 5.95 -12.14 -9.22
N ASP A 177 5.26 -12.13 -10.36
CA ASP A 177 5.78 -11.54 -11.60
C ASP A 177 6.11 -10.06 -11.43
N MET A 178 5.28 -9.33 -10.67
CA MET A 178 5.48 -7.91 -10.41
C MET A 178 6.63 -7.68 -9.43
N VAL A 179 6.69 -8.39 -8.31
CA VAL A 179 7.76 -8.28 -7.32
C VAL A 179 9.11 -8.64 -7.93
N GLU A 180 9.16 -9.67 -8.77
CA GLU A 180 10.38 -10.06 -9.50
C GLU A 180 10.87 -8.93 -10.41
N ARG A 181 9.97 -8.29 -11.18
CA ARG A 181 10.31 -7.15 -12.05
C ARG A 181 10.84 -5.95 -11.26
N ILE A 182 10.18 -5.60 -10.15
CA ILE A 182 10.66 -4.51 -9.28
C ILE A 182 12.03 -4.87 -8.68
N ALA A 183 12.22 -6.10 -8.23
CA ALA A 183 13.50 -6.54 -7.67
C ALA A 183 14.65 -6.52 -8.69
N LEU A 184 14.36 -6.78 -9.98
CA LEU A 184 15.33 -6.64 -11.06
C LEU A 184 15.67 -5.18 -11.37
N ALA A 185 14.71 -4.26 -11.21
CA ALA A 185 14.92 -2.82 -11.40
C ALA A 185 15.68 -2.19 -10.21
N HIS A 186 15.47 -2.69 -9.00
CA HIS A 186 16.01 -2.17 -7.74
C HIS A 186 16.93 -3.19 -7.06
N ARG A 187 18.06 -3.48 -7.70
CA ARG A 187 19.02 -4.52 -7.26
C ARG A 187 19.66 -4.22 -5.91
N GLU A 188 19.66 -2.95 -5.50
CA GLU A 188 20.13 -2.46 -4.21
C GLU A 188 19.19 -2.79 -3.05
N VAL A 189 17.95 -3.22 -3.32
CA VAL A 189 16.93 -3.54 -2.32
C VAL A 189 16.78 -5.05 -2.17
N SER A 190 16.73 -5.53 -0.91
CA SER A 190 16.39 -6.91 -0.57
C SER A 190 14.87 -7.07 -0.50
N PHE A 191 14.33 -8.00 -1.27
CA PHE A 191 12.92 -8.34 -1.24
C PHE A 191 12.74 -9.71 -0.61
N VAL A 192 11.76 -9.86 0.28
CA VAL A 192 11.32 -11.15 0.81
C VAL A 192 9.81 -11.25 0.61
N LEU A 193 9.35 -12.27 -0.10
CA LEU A 193 7.93 -12.54 -0.29
C LEU A 193 7.55 -13.85 0.38
N LEU A 194 6.63 -13.74 1.33
CA LEU A 194 6.05 -14.81 2.11
C LEU A 194 4.62 -15.08 1.61
N TYR A 195 4.26 -16.36 1.51
CA TYR A 195 2.88 -16.79 1.34
C TYR A 195 2.54 -17.81 2.42
N GLN A 196 1.51 -17.53 3.23
CA GLN A 196 1.14 -18.34 4.39
C GLN A 196 2.32 -18.53 5.35
N GLY A 197 3.09 -17.47 5.59
CA GLY A 197 4.30 -17.49 6.43
C GLY A 197 5.48 -18.29 5.87
N LYS A 198 5.37 -18.86 4.66
CA LYS A 198 6.47 -19.58 4.00
C LYS A 198 7.14 -18.68 2.98
N GLU A 199 8.46 -18.65 2.98
CA GLU A 199 9.24 -17.94 1.96
C GLU A 199 9.05 -18.57 0.58
N ARG A 200 8.83 -17.70 -0.40
CA ARG A 200 8.57 -18.09 -1.80
C ARG A 200 9.53 -17.41 -2.76
N PHE A 201 9.96 -16.21 -2.43
CA PHE A 201 10.94 -15.46 -3.20
C PHE A 201 11.79 -14.61 -2.25
N ARG A 202 13.08 -14.54 -2.53
CA ARG A 202 14.03 -13.72 -1.80
C ARG A 202 15.11 -13.19 -2.73
N THR A 203 15.42 -11.91 -2.60
CA THR A 203 16.66 -11.31 -3.10
C THR A 203 17.49 -10.80 -1.94
N TYR A 204 18.81 -10.75 -2.12
CA TYR A 204 19.73 -10.37 -1.04
C TYR A 204 20.12 -8.88 -1.05
N GLY A 205 19.75 -8.13 -2.09
CA GLY A 205 20.22 -6.75 -2.32
C GLY A 205 21.73 -6.73 -2.56
N THR A 206 22.21 -6.43 -3.77
CA THR A 206 23.64 -6.55 -4.08
C THR A 206 24.47 -5.30 -3.78
N GLY A 207 23.85 -4.23 -3.28
CA GLY A 207 24.48 -2.90 -3.29
C GLY A 207 24.72 -2.42 -4.72
N SER A 208 24.93 -1.11 -4.88
CA SER A 208 25.26 -0.49 -6.16
C SER A 208 26.69 -0.88 -6.58
N TYR A 209 26.87 -1.36 -7.82
CA TYR A 209 28.20 -1.48 -8.43
C TYR A 209 28.75 -0.11 -8.83
#